data_AF-A0A1J0VMR7-F1
#
_entry.id   AF-A0A1J0VMR7-F1
#
_cell.length_a   1.000
_cell.length_b   1.000
_cell.length_c   1.000
_cell.angle_alpha   90.00
_cell.angle_beta   90.00
_cell.angle_gamma   90.00
#
_symmetry.space_group_name_H-M   'P 1'
#
loop_
_entity.id
_entity.type
_entity.pdbx_description
1 polymer ?
#
loop_
_entity_poly.entity_id
_entity_poly.type
_entity_poly.pdbx_seq_one_letter_code
_entity_poly.pdbx_strand_id
1 'polypeptide(L)'
;MTAPEEFTPEEFEATEEAVVEIVEDGEGYEAEYVEEAAFEPIVIDRPVQTVGRRKEAVVRVRLVPGSGNFELNGRTIEDYFPNKVHQQLVKSPLVTVERVENFDIYARLVGGGPSGQAGALRLAIARALIEVTPEDRPALKRAGFLTRDPRATERKKYGLKKARKAPQYSKR
;
A
#
# COMPACT_ATOMS: atom_id res chain seq x y z
N MET A 1 4.76 -21.35 -43.58
CA MET A 1 5.97 -20.51 -43.48
C MET A 1 5.69 -19.28 -44.33
N THR A 2 5.23 -18.20 -43.71
CA THR A 2 4.99 -16.92 -44.38
C THR A 2 5.94 -15.94 -43.71
N ALA A 3 6.82 -15.34 -44.51
CA ALA A 3 7.84 -14.39 -44.06
C ALA A 3 7.20 -13.09 -43.53
N PRO A 4 7.85 -12.38 -42.58
CA PRO A 4 7.48 -11.01 -42.26
C PRO A 4 8.04 -10.06 -43.33
N GLU A 5 7.20 -9.15 -43.81
CA GLU A 5 7.59 -8.07 -44.73
C GLU A 5 8.51 -7.06 -44.02
N GLU A 6 9.56 -6.64 -44.72
CA GLU A 6 10.55 -5.66 -44.26
C GLU A 6 10.00 -4.23 -44.36
N PHE A 7 10.18 -3.45 -43.31
CA PHE A 7 9.76 -2.05 -43.21
C PHE A 7 10.81 -1.14 -43.86
N THR A 8 10.45 -0.48 -44.97
CA THR A 8 11.29 0.49 -45.68
C THR A 8 11.29 1.87 -44.98
N PRO A 9 12.41 2.61 -44.99
CA PRO A 9 12.60 3.82 -44.16
C PRO A 9 11.94 5.11 -44.70
N GLU A 10 11.25 5.08 -45.84
CA GLU A 10 10.66 6.28 -46.46
C GLU A 10 9.38 6.79 -45.77
N GLU A 11 8.75 6.02 -44.87
CA GLU A 11 7.54 6.47 -44.15
C GLU A 11 7.83 7.44 -42.98
N PHE A 12 9.10 7.63 -42.59
CA PHE A 12 9.46 8.47 -41.44
C PHE A 12 9.71 9.95 -41.80
N GLU A 13 10.04 10.26 -43.05
CA GLU A 13 10.32 11.64 -43.49
C GLU A 13 9.03 12.44 -43.80
N ALA A 14 7.98 11.77 -44.30
CA ALA A 14 6.70 12.42 -44.62
C ALA A 14 5.89 12.86 -43.38
N THR A 15 6.22 12.35 -42.19
CA THR A 15 5.56 12.74 -40.94
C THR A 15 6.20 13.97 -40.29
N GLU A 16 7.46 14.31 -40.59
CA GLU A 16 8.06 15.55 -40.08
C GLU A 16 7.55 16.79 -40.81
N GLU A 17 7.38 16.76 -42.13
CA GLU A 17 6.87 17.92 -42.88
C GLU A 17 5.38 18.21 -42.60
N ALA A 18 4.56 17.18 -42.36
CA ALA A 18 3.15 17.37 -41.99
C ALA A 18 2.96 17.94 -40.56
N VAL A 19 3.96 17.80 -39.67
CA VAL A 19 3.93 18.36 -38.32
C VAL A 19 4.32 19.85 -38.33
N VAL A 20 5.04 20.32 -39.34
CA VAL A 20 5.46 21.75 -39.43
C VAL A 20 4.33 22.64 -39.95
N GLU A 21 3.41 22.14 -40.79
CA GLU A 21 2.33 22.97 -41.37
C GLU A 21 1.09 23.12 -40.46
N ILE A 22 0.97 22.33 -39.38
CA ILE A 22 -0.15 22.45 -38.41
C ILE A 22 0.21 23.45 -37.28
N VAL A 23 1.33 24.15 -37.36
CA VAL A 23 1.81 25.10 -36.33
C VAL A 23 1.32 26.55 -36.56
N GLU A 24 0.50 26.82 -37.57
CA GLU A 24 0.04 28.20 -37.89
C GLU A 24 -1.42 28.54 -37.57
N ASP A 25 -2.21 27.63 -36.99
CA ASP A 25 -3.48 28.01 -36.39
C ASP A 25 -3.34 28.09 -34.87
N GLY A 26 -3.08 29.31 -34.43
CA GLY A 26 -3.05 29.71 -33.03
C GLY A 26 -4.40 29.50 -32.37
N GLU A 27 -4.59 28.31 -31.79
CA GLU A 27 -5.36 28.16 -30.57
C GLU A 27 -4.34 27.96 -29.45
N GLY A 28 -4.14 29.03 -28.67
CA GLY A 28 -3.32 28.96 -27.47
C GLY A 28 -3.86 27.86 -26.57
N TYR A 29 -3.14 26.74 -26.53
CA TYR A 29 -3.23 25.84 -25.41
C TYR A 29 -2.65 26.64 -24.24
N GLU A 30 -3.53 27.22 -23.43
CA GLU A 30 -3.14 27.68 -22.11
C GLU A 30 -2.58 26.44 -21.41
N ALA A 31 -1.26 26.40 -21.25
CA ALA A 31 -0.66 25.53 -20.26
C ALA A 31 -1.20 26.03 -18.92
N GLU A 32 -2.33 25.47 -18.52
CA GLU A 32 -2.86 25.61 -17.18
C GLU A 32 -1.82 24.97 -16.25
N TYR A 33 -0.94 25.82 -15.75
CA TYR A 33 -0.08 25.53 -14.62
C TYR A 33 -1.02 25.19 -13.47
N VAL A 34 -1.26 23.90 -13.26
CA VAL A 34 -1.85 23.41 -12.03
C VAL A 34 -0.85 23.80 -10.96
N GLU A 35 -1.14 24.87 -10.23
CA GLU A 35 -0.35 25.23 -9.06
C GLU A 35 -0.30 23.98 -8.18
N GLU A 36 0.92 23.47 -7.95
CA GLU A 36 1.15 22.45 -6.94
C GLU A 36 0.67 23.04 -5.61
N ALA A 37 -0.56 22.68 -5.25
CA ALA A 37 -1.16 23.09 -4.00
C ALA A 37 -0.24 22.60 -2.89
N ALA A 38 0.50 23.52 -2.28
CA ALA A 38 1.26 23.25 -1.08
C ALA A 38 0.28 22.68 -0.06
N PHE A 39 0.42 21.38 0.27
CA PHE A 39 -0.44 20.71 1.23
C PHE A 39 -0.44 21.51 2.53
N GLU A 40 -1.61 21.97 2.97
CA GLU A 40 -1.74 22.60 4.26
C GLU A 40 -1.20 21.65 5.33
N PRO A 41 -0.30 22.11 6.23
CA PRO A 41 0.24 21.24 7.25
C PRO A 41 -0.91 20.83 8.16
N ILE A 42 -1.21 19.53 8.17
CA ILE A 42 -2.21 18.98 9.09
C ILE A 42 -1.65 19.14 10.50
N VAL A 43 -2.16 20.13 11.22
CA VAL A 43 -1.74 20.41 12.60
C VAL A 43 -2.36 19.37 13.52
N ILE A 44 -1.55 18.41 13.95
CA ILE A 44 -1.95 17.42 14.94
C ILE A 44 -1.43 17.86 16.31
N ASP A 45 -2.33 18.19 17.24
CA ASP A 45 -1.98 18.62 18.60
C ASP A 45 -1.27 17.51 19.41
N ARG A 46 -1.56 16.24 19.07
CA ARG A 46 -0.99 15.06 19.74
C ARG A 46 -0.69 13.96 18.73
N PRO A 47 0.36 13.15 18.94
CA PRO A 47 0.64 12.05 18.03
C PRO A 47 -0.49 11.02 18.09
N VAL A 48 -1.02 10.66 16.93
CA VAL A 48 -2.15 9.73 16.79
C VAL A 48 -1.69 8.32 17.14
N GLN A 49 -2.41 7.64 18.02
CA GLN A 49 -2.03 6.31 18.51
C GLN A 49 -3.08 5.27 18.17
N THR A 50 -2.69 4.30 17.34
CA THR A 50 -3.60 3.23 16.92
C THR A 50 -3.01 1.86 17.11
N VAL A 51 -3.89 0.86 17.07
CA VAL A 51 -3.52 -0.54 17.22
C VAL A 51 -4.05 -1.35 16.03
N GLY A 52 -3.18 -2.18 15.48
CA GLY A 52 -3.50 -3.19 14.47
C GLY A 52 -3.21 -4.59 14.99
N ARG A 53 -4.06 -5.56 14.64
CA ARG A 53 -3.92 -6.95 15.06
C ARG A 53 -4.22 -7.90 13.91
N ARG A 54 -3.37 -8.91 13.71
CA ARG A 54 -3.59 -9.99 12.74
C ARG A 54 -2.96 -11.27 13.24
N LYS A 55 -3.72 -12.38 13.21
CA LYS A 55 -3.34 -13.64 13.86
C LYS A 55 -2.95 -13.35 15.33
N GLU A 56 -1.71 -13.64 15.70
CA GLU A 56 -1.14 -13.41 17.02
C GLU A 56 -0.30 -12.11 17.10
N ALA A 57 -0.11 -11.40 15.99
CA ALA A 57 0.67 -10.16 15.95
C ALA A 57 -0.16 -8.97 16.43
N VAL A 58 0.45 -8.17 17.30
CA VAL A 58 -0.08 -6.90 17.81
C VAL A 58 0.92 -5.80 17.48
N VAL A 59 0.43 -4.75 16.83
CA VAL A 59 1.24 -3.61 16.42
C VAL A 59 0.61 -2.34 16.97
N ARG A 60 1.40 -1.53 17.65
CA ARG A 60 1.03 -0.19 18.12
C ARG A 60 1.75 0.83 17.26
N VAL A 61 1.03 1.75 16.66
CA VAL A 61 1.58 2.79 15.78
C VAL A 61 1.35 4.14 16.42
N ARG A 62 2.38 4.99 16.33
CA ARG A 62 2.32 6.42 16.60
C ARG A 62 2.59 7.14 15.29
N LEU A 63 1.62 7.91 14.81
CA LEU A 63 1.70 8.71 13.59
C LEU A 63 2.06 10.16 13.95
N VAL A 64 3.04 10.73 13.25
CA VAL A 64 3.53 12.10 13.42
C VAL A 64 3.63 12.73 12.03
N PRO A 65 3.25 14.01 11.83
CA PRO A 65 3.48 14.68 10.55
C PRO A 65 5.00 14.83 10.32
N GLY A 66 5.48 14.44 9.15
CA GLY A 66 6.92 14.30 8.88
C GLY A 66 7.22 14.03 7.41
N SER A 67 8.33 13.33 7.13
CA SER A 67 8.90 13.14 5.78
C SER A 67 8.68 11.73 5.19
N GLY A 68 7.83 10.90 5.79
CA GLY A 68 7.57 9.54 5.31
C GLY A 68 8.48 8.47 5.91
N ASN A 69 9.16 8.75 7.02
CA ASN A 69 10.10 7.82 7.64
C ASN A 69 9.37 6.67 8.37
N PHE A 70 9.89 5.46 8.23
CA PHE A 70 9.36 4.27 8.91
C PHE A 70 10.37 3.73 9.92
N GLU A 71 10.03 3.86 11.21
CA GLU A 71 10.78 3.25 12.30
C GLU A 71 10.03 2.08 12.92
N LEU A 72 10.54 0.87 12.70
CA LEU A 72 9.97 -0.38 13.20
C LEU A 72 10.89 -0.96 14.29
N ASN A 73 10.52 -0.79 15.56
CA ASN A 73 11.36 -1.21 16.70
C ASN A 73 12.82 -0.68 16.61
N GLY A 74 13.02 0.54 16.08
CA GLY A 74 14.34 1.16 15.89
C GLY A 74 15.10 0.68 14.65
N ARG A 75 14.43 0.02 13.69
CA ARG A 75 14.99 -0.39 12.40
C ARG A 75 14.20 0.21 11.24
N THR A 76 14.82 0.31 10.07
CA THR A 76 14.13 0.74 8.85
C THR A 76 13.16 -0.33 8.35
N ILE A 77 12.24 0.05 7.46
CA ILE A 77 11.29 -0.88 6.87
C ILE A 77 11.96 -1.97 6.03
N GLU A 78 13.08 -1.65 5.37
CA GLU A 78 13.82 -2.55 4.50
C GLU A 78 14.55 -3.62 5.31
N ASP A 79 15.18 -3.21 6.42
CA ASP A 79 15.87 -4.12 7.33
C ASP A 79 14.91 -5.05 8.09
N TYR A 80 13.75 -4.53 8.49
CA TYR A 80 12.77 -5.31 9.26
C TYR A 80 11.96 -6.26 8.37
N PHE A 81 11.61 -5.82 7.16
CA PHE A 81 10.90 -6.62 6.17
C PHE A 81 11.71 -6.73 4.87
N PRO A 82 12.59 -7.76 4.74
CA PRO A 82 13.37 -7.95 3.51
C PRO A 82 12.52 -8.21 2.25
N ASN A 83 11.31 -8.75 2.43
CA ASN A 83 10.39 -9.05 1.33
C ASN A 83 9.67 -7.79 0.84
N LYS A 84 9.83 -7.44 -0.45
CA LYS A 84 9.12 -6.32 -1.09
C LYS A 84 7.59 -6.38 -0.98
N VAL A 85 7.01 -7.59 -0.99
CA VAL A 85 5.56 -7.78 -0.82
C VAL A 85 5.09 -7.27 0.56
N HIS A 86 5.88 -7.44 1.61
CA HIS A 86 5.52 -6.94 2.94
C HIS A 86 5.64 -5.42 3.02
N GLN A 87 6.66 -4.84 2.39
CA GLN A 87 6.84 -3.40 2.30
C GLN A 87 5.66 -2.74 1.53
N GLN A 88 5.29 -3.30 0.39
CA GLN A 88 4.14 -2.83 -0.41
C GLN A 88 2.84 -2.91 0.39
N LEU A 89 2.60 -4.00 1.11
CA LEU A 89 1.41 -4.14 1.95
C LEU A 89 1.30 -3.06 3.04
N VAL A 90 2.44 -2.65 3.60
CA VAL A 90 2.50 -1.61 4.62
C VAL A 90 2.29 -0.21 4.02
N LYS A 91 2.83 0.04 2.81
CA LYS A 91 2.70 1.31 2.08
C LYS A 91 1.34 1.50 1.40
N SER A 92 0.62 0.42 1.08
CA SER A 92 -0.66 0.46 0.33
C SER A 92 -1.69 1.49 0.84
N PRO A 93 -2.01 1.59 2.15
CA PRO A 93 -3.00 2.56 2.64
C PRO A 93 -2.58 4.02 2.44
N LEU A 94 -1.27 4.31 2.49
CA LEU A 94 -0.76 5.66 2.24
C LEU A 94 -0.85 6.04 0.77
N VAL A 95 -0.57 5.08 -0.11
CA VAL A 95 -0.67 5.27 -1.57
C VAL A 95 -2.12 5.51 -1.99
N THR A 96 -3.09 4.80 -1.40
CA THR A 96 -4.52 5.00 -1.72
C THR A 96 -5.07 6.36 -1.32
N VAL A 97 -4.44 7.03 -0.35
CA VAL A 97 -4.81 8.37 0.12
C VAL A 97 -3.84 9.43 -0.41
N GLU A 98 -2.85 9.03 -1.21
CA GLU A 98 -1.84 9.91 -1.82
C GLU A 98 -1.04 10.74 -0.80
N ARG A 99 -0.81 10.19 0.41
CA ARG A 99 -0.09 10.85 1.51
C ARG A 99 1.13 10.06 1.97
N VAL A 100 1.98 9.67 1.02
CA VAL A 100 3.12 8.80 1.29
C VAL A 100 4.21 9.51 2.08
N GLU A 101 4.46 10.79 1.80
CA GLU A 101 5.60 11.54 2.33
C GLU A 101 5.24 12.46 3.50
N ASN A 102 3.96 12.50 3.90
CA ASN A 102 3.47 13.48 4.87
C ASN A 102 3.59 13.02 6.33
N PHE A 103 3.87 11.74 6.58
CA PHE A 103 3.80 11.16 7.92
C PHE A 103 4.99 10.27 8.25
N ASP A 104 5.60 10.52 9.40
CA ASP A 104 6.53 9.61 10.03
C ASP A 104 5.78 8.60 10.90
N ILE A 105 6.16 7.32 10.76
CA ILE A 105 5.48 6.18 11.37
C ILE A 105 6.42 5.49 12.33
N TYR A 106 6.10 5.58 13.62
CA TYR A 106 6.80 4.86 14.69
C TYR A 106 5.96 3.67 15.11
N ALA A 107 6.45 2.46 14.91
CA ALA A 107 5.72 1.24 15.25
C ALA A 107 6.46 0.36 16.25
N ARG A 108 5.70 -0.13 17.24
CA ARG A 108 6.13 -1.21 18.14
C ARG A 108 5.39 -2.49 17.77
N LEU A 109 6.14 -3.49 17.29
CA LEU A 109 5.60 -4.76 16.81
C LEU A 109 5.95 -5.89 17.77
N VAL A 110 4.95 -6.67 18.19
CA VAL A 110 5.12 -7.81 19.10
C VAL A 110 4.26 -9.00 18.64
N GLY A 111 4.80 -10.21 18.78
CA GLY A 111 4.09 -11.47 18.52
C GLY A 111 3.96 -11.85 17.04
N GLY A 112 3.50 -13.09 16.79
CA GLY A 112 3.32 -13.64 15.46
C GLY A 112 4.61 -13.81 14.66
N GLY A 113 4.59 -13.40 13.40
CA GLY A 113 5.73 -13.44 12.47
C GLY A 113 5.59 -12.37 11.37
N PRO A 114 6.52 -12.28 10.41
CA PRO A 114 6.66 -11.11 9.52
C PRO A 114 5.39 -10.81 8.71
N SER A 115 4.77 -11.84 8.11
CA SER A 115 3.51 -11.67 7.38
C SER A 115 2.34 -11.23 8.28
N GLY A 116 2.28 -11.73 9.51
CA GLY A 116 1.27 -11.33 10.49
C GLY A 116 1.45 -9.88 10.91
N GLN A 117 2.69 -9.51 11.21
CA GLN A 117 3.09 -8.16 11.62
C GLN A 117 2.88 -7.13 10.51
N ALA A 118 3.25 -7.42 9.26
CA ALA A 118 3.01 -6.51 8.13
C ALA A 118 1.51 -6.23 7.92
N GLY A 119 0.67 -7.27 7.98
CA GLY A 119 -0.78 -7.10 7.86
C GLY A 119 -1.42 -6.38 9.06
N ALA A 120 -0.86 -6.55 10.27
CA ALA A 120 -1.27 -5.80 11.45
C ALA A 120 -0.87 -4.33 11.35
N LEU A 121 0.35 -4.04 10.88
CA LEU A 121 0.85 -2.68 10.68
C LEU A 121 0.01 -1.93 9.64
N ARG A 122 -0.33 -2.58 8.52
CA ARG A 122 -1.25 -2.04 7.50
C ARG A 122 -2.58 -1.58 8.11
N LEU A 123 -3.19 -2.42 8.95
CA LEU A 123 -4.47 -2.08 9.61
C LEU A 123 -4.31 -0.92 10.60
N ALA A 124 -3.18 -0.84 11.31
CA ALA A 124 -2.90 0.25 12.24
C ALA A 124 -2.76 1.59 11.49
N ILE A 125 -2.00 1.61 10.40
CA ILE A 125 -1.82 2.82 9.56
C ILE A 125 -3.17 3.29 9.00
N ALA A 126 -3.98 2.37 8.44
CA ALA A 126 -5.29 2.73 7.91
C ALA A 126 -6.24 3.30 8.99
N ARG A 127 -6.12 2.86 10.24
CA ARG A 127 -6.87 3.44 11.37
C ARG A 127 -6.34 4.82 11.77
N ALA A 128 -5.02 4.99 11.76
CA ALA A 128 -4.39 6.26 12.09
C ALA A 128 -4.78 7.35 11.09
N LEU A 129 -4.83 7.02 9.79
CA LEU A 129 -5.27 7.96 8.75
C LEU A 129 -6.70 8.46 8.98
N ILE A 130 -7.62 7.61 9.45
CA ILE A 130 -9.00 8.02 9.77
C ILE A 130 -9.06 8.96 10.97
N GLU A 131 -8.21 8.74 11.97
CA GLU A 131 -8.14 9.62 13.14
C GLU A 131 -7.56 10.99 12.77
N VAL A 132 -6.70 11.06 11.75
CA VAL A 132 -6.19 12.32 11.19
C VAL A 132 -7.25 13.02 10.35
N THR A 133 -7.79 12.33 9.34
CA THR A 133 -8.82 12.84 8.44
C THR A 133 -9.95 11.82 8.30
N PRO A 134 -11.13 12.09 8.87
CA PRO A 134 -12.26 11.17 8.78
C PRO A 134 -12.80 11.01 7.36
N GLU A 135 -12.49 11.95 6.47
CA GLU A 135 -12.90 12.00 5.06
C GLU A 135 -12.27 10.89 4.21
N ASP A 136 -11.11 10.35 4.60
CA ASP A 136 -10.42 9.28 3.86
C ASP A 136 -11.08 7.90 4.05
N ARG A 137 -12.03 7.81 4.99
CA ARG A 137 -12.70 6.56 5.35
C ARG A 137 -13.39 5.86 4.18
N PRO A 138 -14.14 6.53 3.28
CA PRO A 138 -14.78 5.88 2.14
C PRO A 138 -13.77 5.28 1.15
N ALA A 139 -12.64 5.95 0.91
CA ALA A 139 -11.57 5.42 0.05
C ALA A 139 -10.94 4.17 0.67
N LEU A 140 -10.52 4.26 1.94
CA LEU A 140 -9.90 3.16 2.67
C LEU A 140 -10.84 1.96 2.88
N LYS A 141 -12.14 2.22 3.05
CA LYS A 141 -13.17 1.17 3.19
C LYS A 141 -13.41 0.45 1.86
N ARG A 142 -13.49 1.19 0.73
CA ARG A 142 -13.62 0.59 -0.61
C ARG A 142 -12.43 -0.29 -0.97
N ALA A 143 -11.22 0.15 -0.61
CA ALA A 143 -9.99 -0.63 -0.79
C ALA A 143 -9.83 -1.82 0.19
N GLY A 144 -10.70 -1.93 1.21
CA GLY A 144 -10.72 -3.06 2.14
C GLY A 144 -9.66 -3.02 3.26
N PHE A 145 -9.04 -1.87 3.54
CA PHE A 145 -7.95 -1.79 4.54
C PHE A 145 -8.42 -1.73 5.99
N LEU A 146 -9.69 -1.40 6.24
CA LEU A 146 -10.24 -1.24 7.59
C LEU A 146 -10.72 -2.55 8.22
N THR A 147 -10.90 -3.58 7.41
CA THR A 147 -11.37 -4.88 7.87
C THR A 147 -10.23 -5.63 8.55
N ARG A 148 -10.42 -5.99 9.82
CA ARG A 148 -9.52 -6.91 10.51
C ARG A 148 -9.64 -8.29 9.88
N ASP A 149 -8.51 -8.89 9.47
CA ASP A 149 -8.44 -10.28 9.05
C ASP A 149 -8.74 -11.20 10.26
N PRO A 150 -9.92 -11.86 10.32
CA PRO A 150 -10.33 -12.62 11.49
C PRO A 150 -9.76 -14.05 11.49
N ARG A 151 -9.03 -14.44 10.43
CA ARG A 151 -8.54 -15.81 10.26
C ARG A 151 -7.49 -16.12 11.33
N ALA A 152 -7.74 -17.18 12.10
CA ALA A 152 -6.82 -17.76 13.06
C ALA A 152 -6.64 -19.25 12.79
N THR A 153 -5.54 -19.83 13.27
CA THR A 153 -5.33 -21.28 13.16
C THR A 153 -6.37 -22.00 14.00
N GLU A 154 -7.11 -22.92 13.38
CA GLU A 154 -8.01 -23.79 14.12
C GLU A 154 -7.23 -24.70 15.07
N ARG A 155 -7.73 -24.83 16.29
CA ARG A 155 -7.19 -25.75 17.29
C ARG A 155 -7.17 -27.19 16.76
N LYS A 156 -6.14 -27.96 17.11
CA LYS A 156 -6.10 -29.41 16.89
C LYS A 156 -7.21 -30.09 17.70
N LYS A 157 -8.16 -30.73 17.01
CA LYS A 157 -9.19 -31.57 17.63
C LYS A 157 -8.60 -32.93 17.99
N TYR A 158 -9.12 -33.57 19.05
CA TYR A 158 -8.69 -34.90 19.46
C TYR A 158 -9.00 -35.93 18.36
N GLY A 159 -8.21 -37.01 18.30
CA GLY A 159 -8.34 -38.04 17.25
C GLY A 159 -7.87 -37.63 15.84
N LEU A 160 -7.59 -36.34 15.59
CA LEU A 160 -7.09 -35.86 14.31
C LEU A 160 -5.57 -35.61 14.35
N LYS A 161 -4.91 -35.80 13.18
CA LYS A 161 -3.47 -35.52 13.02
C LYS A 161 -3.17 -34.02 13.02
N LYS A 162 -4.05 -33.20 12.45
CA LYS A 162 -4.03 -31.72 12.42
C LYS A 162 -5.47 -31.20 12.56
N ALA A 163 -5.69 -29.88 12.55
CA ALA A 163 -7.00 -29.22 12.68
C ALA A 163 -8.18 -29.97 12.04
N ARG A 164 -8.05 -30.42 10.79
CA ARG A 164 -9.07 -31.18 10.05
C ARG A 164 -8.57 -32.48 9.40
N LYS A 165 -7.31 -32.86 9.63
CA LYS A 165 -6.70 -34.03 8.97
C LYS A 165 -6.99 -35.29 9.76
N ALA A 166 -7.97 -36.08 9.33
CA ALA A 166 -8.25 -37.39 9.89
C ALA A 166 -7.16 -38.42 9.52
N PRO A 167 -6.87 -39.40 10.39
CA PRO A 167 -6.15 -40.61 9.97
C PRO A 167 -6.98 -41.39 8.93
N GLN A 168 -6.31 -42.23 8.15
CA GLN A 168 -7.00 -43.18 7.28
C GLN A 168 -7.73 -44.21 8.14
N TYR A 169 -8.98 -44.48 7.82
CA TYR A 169 -9.83 -45.44 8.53
C TYR A 169 -10.00 -46.72 7.68
N SER A 170 -9.77 -47.90 8.28
CA SER A 170 -10.17 -49.19 7.70
C SER A 170 -11.44 -49.68 8.41
N LYS A 171 -12.46 -50.05 7.63
CA LYS A 171 -13.70 -50.68 8.11
C LYS A 171 -13.59 -52.21 8.23
N ARG A 172 -12.53 -52.78 7.65
CA ARG A 172 -12.26 -54.21 7.58
C ARG A 172 -11.26 -54.57 8.66
#